data_AF-A0A7W1Q1Z8-F1
#
_entry.id   AF-A0A7W1Q1Z8-F1
#
_cell.length_a   1.000
_cell.length_b   1.000
_cell.length_c   1.000
_cell.angle_alpha   90.00
_cell.angle_beta   90.00
_cell.angle_gamma   90.00
#
_symmetry.space_group_name_H-M   'P 1'
#
loop_
_entity.id
_entity.type
_entity.pdbx_description
1 polymer ?
#
loop_
_entity_poly.entity_id
_entity_poly.type
_entity_poly.pdbx_seq_one_letter_code
_entity_poly.pdbx_strand_id
1 'polypeptide(L)' 'MRSERVTVNLPADLMDEVRTAVRHGSAASISAYIVEAVAARQLRERSLARLADLYGGPPPDDELAEARRTLRLVPPAAAV' A
#
# COMPACT_ATOMS: atom_id res chain seq x y z
N MET A 1 -19.30 -9.17 10.40
CA MET A 1 -18.86 -8.43 9.18
C MET A 1 -19.51 -9.08 7.98
N ARG A 2 -20.04 -8.30 7.04
CA ARG A 2 -20.57 -8.83 5.79
C ARG A 2 -19.41 -8.95 4.79
N SER A 3 -19.19 -10.16 4.26
CA SER A 3 -18.18 -10.41 3.23
C SER A 3 -18.86 -10.54 1.87
N GLU A 4 -18.27 -9.91 0.85
CA GLU A 4 -18.68 -10.07 -0.55
C GLU A 4 -17.58 -10.82 -1.30
N ARG A 5 -17.96 -11.77 -2.15
CA ARG A 5 -17.00 -12.52 -2.97
C ARG A 5 -16.80 -11.78 -4.28
N VAL A 6 -15.57 -11.34 -4.51
CA VAL A 6 -15.16 -10.63 -5.72
C VAL A 6 -14.09 -11.45 -6.43
N THR A 7 -14.19 -11.57 -7.75
CA THR A 7 -13.16 -12.18 -8.59
C THR A 7 -12.33 -11.06 -9.22
N VAL A 8 -11.01 -11.15 -9.09
CA VAL A 8 -10.05 -10.19 -9.64
C VAL A 8 -8.95 -10.92 -10.40
N ASN A 9 -8.41 -10.27 -11.43
CA ASN A 9 -7.20 -10.73 -12.10
C ASN A 9 -6.00 -10.02 -11.48
N LEU A 10 -4.99 -10.78 -11.09
CA LEU A 10 -3.75 -10.27 -10.51
C LEU A 10 -2.55 -10.83 -11.30
N PRO A 11 -1.45 -10.08 -11.42
CA PRO A 11 -0.21 -10.60 -11.97
C PRO A 11 0.24 -11.87 -11.24
N ALA A 12 0.77 -12.84 -12.00
CA ALA A 12 1.17 -14.14 -11.46
C ALA A 12 2.26 -13.97 -10.38
N ASP A 13 3.26 -13.14 -10.65
CA ASP A 13 4.38 -12.88 -9.74
C ASP A 13 3.88 -12.32 -8.39
N LEU A 14 2.91 -11.39 -8.43
CA LEU A 14 2.29 -10.84 -7.23
C LEU A 14 1.53 -11.92 -6.44
N MET A 15 0.83 -12.82 -7.13
CA MET A 15 0.16 -13.94 -6.47
C MET A 15 1.14 -14.92 -5.83
N ASP A 16 2.34 -15.10 -6.40
CA ASP A 16 3.39 -15.94 -5.83
C ASP A 16 3.96 -15.34 -4.55
N GLU A 17 4.12 -14.01 -4.47
CA GLU A 17 4.49 -13.32 -3.24
C GLU A 17 3.43 -13.50 -2.14
N VAL A 18 2.14 -13.31 -2.48
CA VAL A 18 1.03 -13.51 -1.54
C VAL A 18 1.00 -14.94 -1.03
N ARG A 19 1.13 -15.94 -1.92
CA ARG A 19 1.20 -17.35 -1.52
C ARG A 19 2.38 -17.63 -0.61
N THR A 20 3.53 -17.00 -0.88
CA THR A 20 4.74 -17.14 -0.07
C THR A 20 4.54 -16.57 1.33
N ALA A 21 3.94 -15.39 1.46
CA ALA A 21 3.61 -14.79 2.75
C ALA A 21 2.67 -15.68 3.59
N VAL A 22 1.66 -16.29 2.96
CA VAL A 22 0.75 -17.23 3.64
C VAL A 22 1.48 -18.51 4.07
N ARG A 23 2.33 -19.09 3.20
CA ARG A 23 3.14 -20.28 3.55
C ARG A 23 4.08 -20.03 4.73
N HIS A 24 4.63 -18.82 4.84
CA HIS A 24 5.49 -18.42 5.96
C HIS A 24 4.70 -17.97 7.20
N GLY A 25 3.38 -18.04 7.18
CA GLY A 25 2.52 -17.67 8.31
C GLY A 25 2.42 -16.16 8.56
N SER A 26 2.89 -15.32 7.62
CA SER A 26 2.75 -13.87 7.71
C SER A 26 1.30 -13.40 7.53
N ALA A 27 0.44 -14.24 6.94
CA ALA A 27 -1.00 -14.04 6.87
C ALA A 27 -1.73 -15.38 6.98
N ALA A 28 -2.92 -15.36 7.59
CA ALA A 28 -3.71 -16.58 7.83
C ALA A 28 -4.32 -17.18 6.54
N SER A 29 -4.49 -16.38 5.50
CA SER A 29 -5.00 -16.78 4.18
C SER A 29 -4.72 -15.71 3.13
N ILE A 30 -4.91 -16.04 1.85
CA ILE A 30 -4.82 -15.08 0.74
C ILE A 30 -5.80 -13.92 0.95
N SER A 31 -7.04 -14.22 1.33
CA SER A 31 -8.04 -13.19 1.57
C SER A 31 -7.66 -12.28 2.74
N ALA A 32 -7.10 -12.83 3.82
CA ALA A 32 -6.61 -12.04 4.96
C ALA A 32 -5.48 -11.10 4.54
N TYR A 33 -4.50 -11.62 3.79
CA TYR A 33 -3.41 -10.82 3.23
C TYR A 33 -3.93 -9.65 2.39
N ILE A 34 -4.87 -9.92 1.48
CA ILE A 34 -5.45 -8.89 0.61
C ILE A 34 -6.24 -7.85 1.42
N VAL A 35 -7.03 -8.29 2.40
CA VAL A 35 -7.79 -7.37 3.27
C VAL A 35 -6.84 -6.46 4.06
N GLU A 36 -5.76 -7.01 4.62
CA GLU A 36 -4.73 -6.25 5.34
C GLU A 36 -4.03 -5.24 4.42
N ALA A 37 -3.63 -5.66 3.21
CA ALA A 37 -3.00 -4.79 2.23
C ALA A 37 -3.92 -3.63 1.81
N VAL A 38 -5.20 -3.92 1.54
CA VAL A 38 -6.21 -2.90 1.21
C VAL A 38 -6.44 -1.95 2.38
N ALA A 39 -6.56 -2.47 3.60
CA ALA A 39 -6.74 -1.67 4.81
C ALA A 39 -5.53 -0.74 5.05
N ALA A 40 -4.32 -1.25 4.88
CA ALA A 40 -3.09 -0.47 5.02
C ALA A 40 -3.03 0.66 3.98
N ARG A 41 -3.40 0.39 2.72
CA ARG A 41 -3.51 1.42 1.68
C ARG A 41 -4.54 2.48 2.05
N GLN A 42 -5.75 2.08 2.44
CA GLN A 42 -6.81 3.03 2.82
C GLN A 42 -6.44 3.88 4.05
N LEU A 43 -5.74 3.29 5.03
CA LEU A 43 -5.24 4.06 6.17
C LEU A 43 -4.23 5.11 5.72
N ARG A 44 -3.25 4.73 4.89
CA ARG A 44 -2.25 5.65 4.34
C ARG A 44 -2.90 6.81 3.60
N GLU A 45 -3.81 6.55 2.67
CA GLU A 45 -4.50 7.59 1.89
C GLU A 45 -5.29 8.53 2.78
N ARG A 46 -6.05 8.02 3.76
CA ARG A 46 -6.79 8.86 4.71
C ARG A 46 -5.88 9.70 5.59
N SER A 47 -4.75 9.15 6.03
CA SER A 47 -3.76 9.88 6.79
C SER A 47 -3.12 11.00 5.97
N LEU A 48 -2.79 10.74 4.70
CA LEU A 48 -2.24 11.75 3.80
C LEU A 48 -3.26 12.85 3.48
N ALA A 49 -4.52 12.50 3.24
CA ALA A 49 -5.59 13.47 3.04
C ALA A 49 -5.75 14.40 4.26
N ARG A 50 -5.78 13.83 5.47
CA ARG A 50 -5.85 14.61 6.71
C ARG A 50 -4.64 15.54 6.88
N LEU A 51 -3.45 15.11 6.49
CA LEU A 51 -2.26 15.96 6.52
C LEU A 51 -2.36 17.09 5.50
N ALA A 52 -2.82 16.81 4.28
CA ALA A 52 -3.04 17.84 3.27
C ALA A 52 -4.05 18.89 3.77
N ASP A 53 -5.17 18.46 4.39
CA ASP A 53 -6.15 19.38 4.97
C ASP A 53 -5.53 20.29 6.05
N LEU A 54 -4.65 19.73 6.90
CA LEU A 54 -4.00 20.47 7.98
C LEU A 54 -3.00 21.52 7.46
N TYR A 55 -2.28 21.20 6.38
CA TYR A 55 -1.21 22.02 5.84
C TYR A 55 -1.61 22.83 4.59
N GLY A 56 -2.88 22.80 4.20
CA GLY A 56 -3.40 23.59 3.07
C GLY A 56 -3.13 22.98 1.69
N GLY A 57 -2.79 21.69 1.63
CA GLY A 57 -2.54 20.96 0.40
C GLY A 57 -1.40 19.94 0.54
N PRO A 58 -1.21 19.09 -0.48
CA PRO A 58 0.00 18.27 -0.56
C PRO A 58 1.24 19.16 -0.74
N PRO A 59 2.40 18.77 -0.20
CA PRO A 59 3.66 19.46 -0.46
C PRO A 59 4.01 19.44 -1.96
N PRO A 60 4.70 20.47 -2.47
CA PRO A 60 5.22 20.50 -3.84
C PRO A 60 6.12 19.31 -4.18
N ASP A 61 6.11 18.88 -5.44
CA ASP A 61 6.85 17.69 -5.88
C ASP A 61 8.38 17.84 -5.76
N ASP A 62 8.89 19.05 -5.95
CA ASP A 62 10.31 19.37 -5.81
C ASP A 62 10.78 19.30 -4.35
N GLU A 63 9.97 19.82 -3.42
CA GLU A 63 10.22 19.69 -1.99
C GLU A 63 10.15 18.23 -1.53
N LEU A 64 9.17 17.46 -2.04
CA LEU A 64 9.07 16.03 -1.79
C LEU A 64 10.28 15.27 -2.33
N ALA A 65 10.77 15.61 -3.52
CA ALA A 65 11.94 14.99 -4.12
C ALA A 65 13.20 15.29 -3.29
N GLU A 66 13.36 16.53 -2.84
CA GLU A 66 14.48 16.93 -1.99
C GLU A 66 14.46 16.23 -0.63
N ALA A 67 13.29 16.14 0.00
CA ALA A 67 13.11 15.40 1.25
C ALA A 67 13.47 13.92 1.07
N ARG A 68 13.07 13.27 -0.04
CA ARG A 68 13.43 11.88 -0.33
C ARG A 68 14.93 11.68 -0.46
N ARG A 69 15.62 12.60 -1.17
CA ARG A 69 17.09 12.57 -1.31
C ARG A 69 17.77 12.73 0.05
N THR A 70 17.36 13.73 0.82
CA THR A 70 17.93 14.06 2.14
C THR A 70 17.75 12.91 3.13
N LEU A 71 16.55 12.32 3.17
CA LEU A 71 16.21 11.21 4.06
C LEU A 71 16.72 9.85 3.56
N ARG A 72 17.39 9.81 2.39
CA ARG A 72 17.83 8.58 1.71
C ARG A 72 16.70 7.56 1.51
N LEU A 73 15.47 8.04 1.34
CA LEU A 73 14.32 7.19 1.08
C LEU A 73 14.38 6.75 -0.38
N VAL A 74 14.68 5.47 -0.62
CA VAL A 74 14.56 4.89 -1.97
C VAL A 74 13.06 4.92 -2.32
N PRO A 75 12.65 5.53 -3.46
CA PRO A 75 11.26 5.47 -3.86
C PRO A 75 10.86 4.00 -4.04
N PRO A 76 9.68 3.58 -3.54
CA PRO A 76 9.18 2.23 -3.85
C PRO A 76 9.10 2.12 -5.38
N ALA A 77 9.64 1.04 -5.93
CA ALA A 77 9.54 0.75 -7.36
C ALA A 77 8.06 0.91 -7.76
N ALA A 78 7.80 1.77 -8.76
CA ALA A 78 6.45 1.96 -9.26
C ALA A 78 5.93 0.59 -9.70
N ALA A 79 4.89 0.09 -9.02
CA ALA A 79 4.19 -1.11 -9.45
C ALA A 79 3.60 -0.80 -10.84
N VAL A 80 4.12 -1.50 -11.85
CA VAL A 80 3.61 -1.49 -13.24
C VAL A 80 2.46 -2.48 -13.34
#